data_AF-A0A7S3SHR3-F1
#
_entry.id   AF-A0A7S3SHR3-F1
#
_cell.length_a   1.000
_cell.length_b   1.000
_cell.length_c   1.000
_cell.angle_alpha   90.00
_cell.angle_beta   90.00
_cell.angle_gamma   90.00
#
_symmetry.space_group_name_H-M   'P 1'
#
loop_
_entity.id
_entity.type
_entity.pdbx_description
1 polymer ?
#
loop_
_entity_poly.entity_id
_entity_poly.type
_entity_poly.pdbx_seq_one_letter_code
_entity_poly.pdbx_strand_id
1 'polypeptide(L)'
;MAEKGTRRQMNQVEINACWVEAVKKESKNRILNEKFDFNPKNLITITEKPTAAKKLTPEAMEETKKDSEELKQKLDTLAKLPKQKYTYTMTSAQEYGWDMDTDMNTYAPKYNVNRKMCHETKYASDYVTMTKRSPYAAK
;
A
#
# COMPACT_ATOMS: atom_id res chain seq x y z
N MET A 1 -22.50 59.33 -21.60
CA MET A 1 -22.18 57.96 -22.06
C MET A 1 -20.66 57.89 -22.21
N ALA A 2 -19.99 57.06 -21.43
CA ALA A 2 -18.53 57.00 -21.42
C ALA A 2 -18.01 56.30 -22.69
N GLU A 3 -17.15 56.97 -23.45
CA GLU A 3 -16.47 56.41 -24.62
C GLU A 3 -15.69 55.16 -24.21
N LYS A 4 -16.03 54.03 -24.85
CA LYS A 4 -15.28 52.79 -24.73
C LYS A 4 -13.93 53.00 -25.40
N GLY A 5 -12.88 53.15 -24.59
CA GLY A 5 -11.49 53.28 -25.05
C GLY A 5 -11.12 52.15 -26.01
N THR A 6 -10.68 52.55 -27.20
CA THR A 6 -10.07 51.68 -28.21
C THR A 6 -8.83 51.02 -27.60
N ARG A 7 -8.82 49.68 -27.51
CA ARG A 7 -7.63 48.94 -27.11
C ARG A 7 -6.51 49.29 -28.09
N ARG A 8 -5.41 49.89 -27.60
CA ARG A 8 -4.16 50.02 -28.37
C ARG A 8 -3.79 48.63 -28.87
N GLN A 9 -3.62 48.47 -30.18
CA GLN A 9 -2.98 47.27 -30.71
C GLN A 9 -1.58 47.19 -30.10
N MET A 10 -1.32 46.09 -29.37
CA MET A 10 -0.02 45.89 -28.75
C MET A 10 1.06 45.83 -29.83
N ASN A 11 2.19 46.47 -29.56
CA ASN A 11 3.36 46.34 -30.40
C ASN A 11 3.92 44.91 -30.28
N GLN A 12 4.63 44.42 -31.29
CA GLN A 12 5.24 43.09 -31.31
C GLN A 12 6.15 42.85 -30.08
N VAL A 13 6.81 43.90 -29.59
CA VAL A 13 7.64 43.85 -28.38
C VAL A 13 6.82 43.56 -27.13
N GLU A 14 5.62 44.14 -27.01
CA GLU A 14 4.72 43.94 -25.87
C GLU A 14 4.11 42.52 -25.90
N ILE A 15 3.77 42.04 -27.09
CA ILE A 15 3.31 40.64 -27.31
C ILE A 15 4.41 39.66 -26.89
N ASN A 16 5.65 39.90 -27.32
CA ASN A 16 6.79 39.07 -26.94
C ASN A 16 7.06 39.12 -25.43
N ALA A 17 6.89 40.28 -24.79
CA ALA A 17 7.04 40.43 -23.34
C ALA A 17 5.98 39.63 -22.57
N CYS A 18 4.71 39.68 -22.99
CA CYS A 18 3.64 38.85 -22.42
C CYS A 18 3.94 37.35 -22.59
N TRP A 19 4.48 36.95 -23.75
CA TRP A 19 4.85 35.56 -23.99
C TRP A 19 6.00 35.09 -23.09
N VAL A 20 7.05 35.91 -22.92
CA VAL A 20 8.16 35.60 -22.01
C VAL A 20 7.68 35.48 -20.56
N GLU A 21 6.78 36.35 -20.12
CA GLU A 21 6.13 36.26 -18.80
C GLU A 21 5.33 34.96 -18.63
N ALA A 22 4.56 34.57 -19.65
CA ALA A 22 3.77 33.34 -19.64
C ALA A 22 4.69 32.11 -19.55
N VAL A 23 5.75 32.06 -20.37
CA VAL A 23 6.74 30.98 -20.35
C VAL A 23 7.45 30.91 -18.99
N LYS A 24 7.81 32.04 -18.38
CA LYS A 24 8.40 32.09 -17.03
C LYS A 24 7.47 31.55 -15.96
N LYS A 25 6.16 31.86 -16.02
CA LYS A 25 5.16 31.34 -15.08
C LYS A 25 4.98 29.84 -15.24
N GLU A 26 4.92 29.36 -16.48
CA GLU A 26 4.79 27.93 -16.79
C GLU A 26 6.04 27.15 -16.36
N SER A 27 7.25 27.68 -16.61
CA SER A 27 8.49 27.04 -16.19
C SER A 27 8.64 26.97 -14.67
N LYS A 28 8.14 27.98 -13.95
CA LYS A 28 8.20 28.01 -12.48
C LYS A 28 7.27 26.98 -11.83
N ASN A 29 6.15 26.65 -12.47
CA ASN A 29 5.16 25.71 -11.95
C ASN A 29 5.39 24.26 -12.42
N ARG A 30 6.33 24.02 -13.33
CA ARG A 30 6.81 22.66 -13.66
C ARG A 30 7.81 22.19 -12.60
N ILE A 31 7.33 21.84 -11.42
CA ILE A 31 8.12 21.04 -10.49
C ILE A 31 7.83 19.59 -10.85
N LEU A 32 8.81 18.92 -11.45
CA LEU A 32 8.73 17.48 -11.68
C LEU A 32 8.68 16.80 -10.31
N ASN A 33 7.73 15.89 -10.11
CA ASN A 33 7.75 15.09 -8.90
C ASN A 33 8.90 14.09 -9.01
N GLU A 34 10.04 14.45 -8.43
CA GLU A 34 11.24 13.58 -8.36
C GLU A 34 11.12 12.51 -7.28
N LYS A 35 10.09 12.59 -6.43
CA LYS A 35 9.82 11.59 -5.39
C LYS A 35 8.96 10.48 -5.97
N PHE A 36 9.63 9.47 -6.53
CA PHE A 36 9.00 8.23 -6.96
C PHE A 36 8.70 7.36 -5.73
N ASP A 37 7.46 6.90 -5.62
CA ASP A 37 7.06 5.93 -4.62
C ASP A 37 6.70 4.61 -5.31
N PHE A 38 7.02 3.48 -4.70
CA PHE A 38 6.79 2.17 -5.29
C PHE A 38 5.47 1.59 -4.77
N ASN A 39 4.73 0.90 -5.65
CA ASN A 39 3.61 0.07 -5.20
C ASN A 39 4.15 -1.32 -4.81
N PRO A 40 4.16 -1.67 -3.51
CA PRO A 40 4.74 -2.93 -3.07
C PRO A 40 4.00 -4.18 -3.57
N LYS A 41 2.76 -4.05 -4.05
CA LYS A 41 2.02 -5.18 -4.65
C LYS A 41 2.56 -5.60 -6.02
N ASN A 42 3.23 -4.69 -6.73
CA ASN A 42 3.72 -4.90 -8.10
C ASN A 42 5.26 -4.89 -8.17
N LEU A 43 5.94 -5.17 -7.05
CA LEU A 43 7.39 -5.08 -6.98
C LEU A 43 8.03 -6.36 -7.58
N ILE A 44 8.65 -6.23 -8.74
CA ILE A 44 9.43 -7.30 -9.37
C ILE A 44 10.86 -7.21 -8.85
N THR A 45 11.30 -8.19 -8.07
CA THR A 45 12.69 -8.26 -7.60
C THR A 45 13.58 -8.75 -8.74
N ILE A 46 14.24 -7.81 -9.41
CA ILE A 46 15.26 -8.11 -10.41
C ILE A 46 16.60 -8.20 -9.67
N THR A 47 17.16 -9.40 -9.57
CA THR A 47 18.52 -9.58 -9.07
C THR A 47 19.52 -9.15 -10.13
N GLU A 48 20.59 -8.47 -9.71
CA GLU A 48 21.68 -8.14 -10.62
C GLU A 48 22.37 -9.39 -11.18
N LYS A 49 23.14 -9.20 -12.25
CA LYS A 49 23.93 -10.29 -12.84
C LYS A 49 24.97 -10.76 -11.81
N PRO A 50 25.09 -12.08 -11.57
CA PRO A 50 26.01 -12.62 -10.56
C PRO A 50 27.49 -12.32 -10.84
N THR A 51 27.82 -11.95 -12.07
CA THR A 51 29.18 -11.63 -12.53
C THR A 51 29.56 -10.15 -12.38
N ALA A 52 28.62 -9.27 -12.01
CA ALA A 52 28.89 -7.85 -11.89
C ALA A 52 29.50 -7.54 -10.51
N ALA A 53 30.82 -7.61 -10.40
CA ALA A 53 31.53 -7.12 -9.21
C ALA A 53 31.60 -5.58 -9.24
N LYS A 54 30.49 -4.90 -8.91
CA LYS A 54 30.53 -3.46 -8.65
C LYS A 54 31.24 -3.22 -7.32
N LYS A 55 32.37 -2.51 -7.37
CA LYS A 55 32.98 -1.91 -6.18
C LYS A 55 32.07 -0.75 -5.75
N LEU A 56 31.17 -0.97 -4.80
CA LEU A 56 30.42 0.14 -4.21
C LEU A 56 31.43 1.05 -3.49
N THR A 57 31.40 2.34 -3.84
CA THR A 57 32.04 3.37 -3.04
C THR A 57 31.36 3.42 -1.66
N PRO A 58 32.08 3.79 -0.60
CA PRO A 58 31.50 3.85 0.75
C PRO A 58 30.28 4.79 0.83
N GLU A 59 30.27 5.86 0.03
CA GLU A 59 29.15 6.80 -0.08
C GLU A 59 27.89 6.15 -0.68
N ALA A 60 28.04 5.34 -1.73
CA ALA A 60 26.93 4.61 -2.33
C ALA A 60 26.36 3.52 -1.40
N MET A 61 27.19 2.95 -0.51
CA MET A 61 26.72 2.01 0.52
C MET A 61 25.91 2.69 1.62
N GLU A 62 26.24 3.93 1.97
CA GLU A 62 25.48 4.74 2.94
C GLU A 62 24.11 5.14 2.39
N GLU A 63 24.05 5.60 1.13
CA GLU A 63 22.79 5.97 0.48
C GLU A 63 21.85 4.76 0.32
N THR A 64 22.36 3.63 -0.17
CA THR A 64 21.56 2.40 -0.31
C THR A 64 21.03 1.86 1.02
N LYS A 65 21.75 2.06 2.13
CA LYS A 65 21.26 1.70 3.46
C LYS A 65 20.09 2.60 3.89
N LYS A 66 20.22 3.91 3.69
CA LYS A 66 19.15 4.88 4.01
C LYS A 66 17.89 4.57 3.20
N ASP A 67 18.03 4.36 1.89
CA ASP A 67 16.93 3.98 1.02
C ASP A 67 16.28 2.65 1.45
N SER A 68 17.08 1.67 1.87
CA SER A 68 16.58 0.40 2.37
C SER A 68 15.83 0.54 3.71
N GLU A 69 16.27 1.42 4.60
CA GLU A 69 15.59 1.69 5.87
C GLU A 69 14.27 2.42 5.65
N GLU A 70 14.24 3.42 4.78
CA GLU A 70 13.01 4.10 4.38
C GLU A 70 12.01 3.12 3.74
N LEU A 71 12.49 2.22 2.87
CA LEU A 71 11.67 1.19 2.24
C LEU A 71 11.08 0.23 3.28
N LYS A 72 11.87 -0.20 4.27
CA LYS A 72 11.39 -1.03 5.38
C LYS A 72 10.31 -0.32 6.19
N GLN A 73 10.52 0.95 6.56
CA GLN A 73 9.53 1.73 7.30
C GLN A 73 8.21 1.88 6.52
N LYS A 74 8.28 2.12 5.21
CA LYS A 74 7.10 2.17 4.33
C LYS A 74 6.37 0.84 4.24
N LEU A 75 7.08 -0.28 4.13
CA LEU A 75 6.48 -1.60 4.12
C LEU A 75 5.81 -1.93 5.46
N ASP A 76 6.47 -1.62 6.58
CA ASP A 76 5.95 -1.85 7.92
C ASP A 76 4.69 -1.01 8.16
N THR A 77 4.71 0.27 7.78
CA THR A 77 3.52 1.12 7.89
C THR A 77 2.36 0.60 7.05
N LEU A 78 2.58 0.02 5.88
CA LEU A 78 1.54 -0.60 5.07
C LEU A 78 1.02 -1.92 5.65
N ALA A 79 1.86 -2.71 6.31
CA ALA A 79 1.48 -3.98 6.93
C ALA A 79 0.72 -3.81 8.26
N LYS A 80 0.83 -2.65 8.93
CA LYS A 80 0.14 -2.38 10.20
C LYS A 80 -1.37 -2.59 10.12
N LEU A 81 -1.93 -3.11 11.22
CA LEU A 81 -3.37 -3.27 11.39
C LEU A 81 -4.05 -1.89 11.41
N PRO A 82 -5.32 -1.78 10.96
CA PRO A 82 -6.07 -0.52 10.96
C PRO A 82 -6.04 0.21 12.31
N LYS A 83 -6.19 -0.51 13.43
CA LYS A 83 -6.15 0.04 14.80
C LYS A 83 -4.78 0.61 15.22
N GLN A 84 -3.71 0.17 14.57
CA GLN A 84 -2.36 0.71 14.76
C GLN A 84 -2.07 1.91 13.84
N LYS A 85 -2.83 2.06 12.74
CA LYS A 85 -2.69 3.15 11.77
C LYS A 85 -3.54 4.36 12.11
N TYR A 86 -4.74 4.13 12.62
CA TYR A 86 -5.74 5.16 12.85
C TYR A 86 -6.22 5.13 14.30
N THR A 87 -6.39 6.30 14.90
CA THR A 87 -6.95 6.44 16.25
C THR A 87 -8.42 6.02 16.30
N TYR A 88 -9.14 6.22 15.20
CA TYR A 88 -10.57 5.94 15.08
C TYR A 88 -10.88 5.23 13.76
N THR A 89 -12.05 4.59 13.68
CA THR A 89 -12.56 3.92 12.48
C THR A 89 -12.81 4.95 11.38
N MET A 90 -12.28 4.70 10.18
CA MET A 90 -12.46 5.61 9.04
C MET A 90 -13.69 5.24 8.19
N THR A 91 -14.16 4.01 8.29
CA THR A 91 -15.26 3.47 7.47
C THR A 91 -16.20 2.63 8.34
N SER A 92 -17.47 2.52 7.94
CA SER A 92 -18.47 1.69 8.63
C SER A 92 -18.09 0.21 8.69
N ALA A 93 -17.39 -0.29 7.66
CA ALA A 93 -16.89 -1.67 7.66
C ALA A 93 -15.79 -1.90 8.72
N GLN A 94 -15.02 -0.86 9.08
CA GLN A 94 -14.02 -0.94 10.15
C GLN A 94 -14.63 -0.82 11.54
N GLU A 95 -15.78 -0.15 11.67
CA GLU A 95 -16.54 -0.09 12.92
C GLU A 95 -16.92 -1.49 13.39
N TYR A 96 -17.35 -2.34 12.46
CA TYR A 96 -17.57 -3.74 12.75
C TYR A 96 -16.24 -4.47 12.99
N GLY A 97 -15.98 -4.84 14.24
CA GLY A 97 -14.78 -5.57 14.61
C GLY A 97 -13.72 -4.73 15.33
N TRP A 98 -13.87 -3.40 15.41
CA TRP A 98 -12.83 -2.51 15.92
C TRP A 98 -12.40 -2.81 17.37
N ASP A 99 -13.38 -3.11 18.22
CA ASP A 99 -13.17 -3.39 19.65
C ASP A 99 -13.31 -4.88 20.00
N MET A 100 -13.35 -5.76 18.99
CA MET A 100 -13.43 -7.20 19.23
C MET A 100 -12.18 -7.74 19.94
N ASP A 101 -11.02 -7.11 19.76
CA ASP A 101 -9.78 -7.50 20.44
C ASP A 101 -9.88 -7.37 21.97
N THR A 102 -10.65 -6.38 22.47
CA THR A 102 -10.84 -6.13 23.90
C THR A 102 -12.08 -6.85 24.42
N ASP A 103 -13.16 -6.87 23.64
CA ASP A 103 -14.49 -7.20 24.15
C ASP A 103 -14.80 -8.71 24.02
N MET A 104 -14.18 -9.40 23.07
CA MET A 104 -14.43 -10.84 22.85
C MET A 104 -13.92 -11.73 24.00
N ASN A 105 -12.88 -11.29 24.70
CA ASN A 105 -12.33 -12.04 25.83
C ASN A 105 -13.14 -11.88 27.12
N THR A 106 -13.93 -10.81 27.25
CA THR A 106 -14.74 -10.53 28.44
C THR A 106 -15.83 -11.58 28.66
N TYR A 107 -16.38 -12.13 27.56
CA TYR A 107 -17.43 -13.15 27.60
C TYR A 107 -16.95 -14.52 27.11
N ALA A 108 -15.63 -14.76 27.10
CA ALA A 108 -15.10 -16.05 26.72
C ALA A 108 -15.64 -17.15 27.66
N PRO A 109 -16.23 -18.24 27.13
CA PRO A 109 -16.80 -19.28 27.96
C PRO A 109 -15.69 -19.97 28.76
N LYS A 110 -15.85 -20.03 30.10
CA LYS A 110 -14.90 -20.68 31.01
C LYS A 110 -14.59 -22.14 30.62
N TYR A 111 -15.59 -22.81 30.04
CA TYR A 111 -15.45 -24.15 29.52
C TYR A 111 -15.81 -24.16 28.04
N ASN A 112 -14.90 -24.67 27.23
CA ASN A 112 -15.16 -24.88 25.82
C ASN A 112 -16.08 -26.09 25.67
N VAL A 113 -17.35 -25.85 25.33
CA VAL A 113 -18.37 -26.89 25.12
C VAL A 113 -18.47 -27.30 23.64
N ASN A 114 -17.47 -26.95 22.83
CA ASN A 114 -17.44 -27.35 21.43
C ASN A 114 -17.43 -28.88 21.35
N ARG A 115 -18.27 -29.42 20.46
CA ARG A 115 -18.36 -30.85 20.21
C ARG A 115 -17.00 -31.36 19.73
N LYS A 116 -16.31 -32.12 20.58
CA LYS A 116 -15.07 -32.81 20.20
C LYS A 116 -15.43 -33.96 19.26
N MET A 117 -14.58 -34.19 18.27
CA MET A 117 -14.70 -35.39 17.44
C MET A 117 -14.50 -36.63 18.33
N CYS A 118 -15.45 -37.56 18.27
CA CYS A 118 -15.32 -38.87 18.87
C CYS A 118 -14.41 -39.75 18.01
N HIS A 119 -14.03 -40.92 18.52
CA HIS A 119 -13.12 -41.82 17.83
C HIS A 119 -13.69 -42.23 16.45
N GLU A 120 -15.00 -42.44 16.37
CA GLU A 120 -15.71 -42.87 15.17
C GLU A 120 -15.73 -41.77 14.10
N THR A 121 -15.98 -40.52 14.48
CA THR A 121 -15.97 -39.40 13.52
C THR A 121 -14.57 -39.06 13.05
N LYS A 122 -13.56 -39.26 13.92
CA LYS A 122 -12.15 -39.14 13.53
C LYS A 122 -11.74 -40.25 12.56
N TYR A 123 -12.10 -41.50 12.83
CA TYR A 123 -11.87 -42.59 11.89
C TYR A 123 -12.54 -42.32 10.54
N ALA A 124 -13.80 -41.85 10.54
CA ALA A 124 -14.49 -41.55 9.30
C ALA A 124 -13.82 -40.42 8.51
N SER A 125 -13.30 -39.38 9.16
CA SER A 125 -12.53 -38.33 8.48
C SER A 125 -11.23 -38.87 7.90
N ASP A 126 -10.50 -39.66 8.68
CA ASP A 126 -9.20 -40.22 8.29
C ASP A 126 -9.36 -41.22 7.14
N TYR A 127 -10.44 -42.01 7.14
CA TYR A 127 -10.77 -42.91 6.04
C TYR A 127 -11.04 -42.15 4.74
N VAL A 128 -11.81 -41.05 4.81
CA VAL A 128 -12.10 -40.21 3.64
C VAL A 128 -10.84 -39.56 3.09
N THR A 129 -9.94 -39.07 3.95
CA THR A 129 -8.68 -38.46 3.50
C THR A 129 -7.75 -39.47 2.85
N MET A 130 -7.67 -40.70 3.37
CA MET A 130 -6.82 -41.77 2.81
C MET A 130 -7.38 -42.39 1.54
N THR A 131 -8.68 -42.71 1.50
CA THR A 131 -9.30 -43.51 0.41
C THR A 131 -10.06 -42.66 -0.60
N LYS A 132 -10.24 -41.36 -0.33
CA LYS A 132 -11.09 -40.42 -1.09
C LYS A 132 -12.54 -40.90 -1.23
N ARG A 133 -12.97 -41.84 -0.41
CA ARG A 133 -14.33 -42.40 -0.40
C ARG A 133 -14.88 -42.40 1.03
N SER A 134 -16.18 -42.21 1.16
CA SER A 134 -16.86 -42.32 2.45
C SER A 134 -16.88 -43.78 2.91
N PRO A 135 -16.63 -44.06 4.21
CA PRO A 135 -16.76 -45.42 4.76
C PRO A 135 -18.20 -45.96 4.72
N TYR A 136 -19.19 -45.09 4.44
CA TYR A 136 -20.60 -45.44 4.31
C TYR A 136 -21.10 -45.46 2.85
N ALA A 137 -20.22 -45.25 1.87
CA ALA A 137 -20.62 -45.36 0.47
C ALA A 137 -20.90 -46.82 0.11
N ALA A 138 -22.11 -47.11 -0.38
CA ALA A 138 -22.40 -48.40 -0.99
C ALA A 138 -21.45 -48.63 -2.19
N LYS A 139 -21.08 -49.89 -2.41
CA LYS A 139 -20.15 -50.32 -3.47
C LYS A 139 -20.54 -49.80 -4.85
#